data_AF-A0A5K1AFX6-F1
#
_entry.id   AF-A0A5K1AFX6-F1
#
_cell.length_a   1.000
_cell.length_b   1.000
_cell.length_c   1.000
_cell.angle_alpha   90.00
_cell.angle_beta   90.00
_cell.angle_gamma   90.00
#
_symmetry.space_group_name_H-M   'P 1'
#
loop_
_entity.id
_entity.type
_entity.pdbx_description
1 polymer ?
#
loop_
_entity_poly.entity_id
_entity_poly.type
_entity_poly.pdbx_seq_one_letter_code
_entity_poly.pdbx_strand_id
1 'polypeptide(L)'
;GFLEDTKKPIIFSMARLDTVKNITGLTEWYGKNRRLRNLVNLVVVAGFFDPAKSKDREEISEIKKMHSIIEKYQLKGQIRWIAAQNDRYRNGELYRCIADTKGAFIQ
;
A
#
# COMPACT_ATOMS: atom_id res chain seq x y z
N GLY A 1 -8.67 -3.92 -6.44
CA GLY A 1 -7.86 -5.02 -5.90
C GLY A 1 -8.63 -5.77 -4.84
N PHE A 2 -8.18 -6.95 -4.47
CA PHE A 2 -8.72 -7.76 -3.37
C PHE A 2 -7.55 -8.40 -2.61
N LEU A 3 -7.81 -8.82 -1.37
CA LEU A 3 -6.90 -9.66 -0.60
C LEU A 3 -7.45 -11.09 -0.65
N GLU A 4 -6.60 -12.04 -1.00
CA GLU A 4 -6.97 -13.44 -1.19
C GLU A 4 -7.23 -14.14 0.14
N ASP A 5 -6.37 -13.87 1.13
CA ASP A 5 -6.55 -14.33 2.51
C ASP A 5 -6.82 -13.14 3.43
N THR A 6 -8.07 -12.95 3.83
CA THR A 6 -8.48 -11.85 4.71
C THR A 6 -8.19 -12.10 6.19
N LYS A 7 -7.74 -13.30 6.56
CA LYS A 7 -7.43 -13.64 7.96
C LYS A 7 -5.99 -13.29 8.34
N LYS A 8 -5.11 -13.06 7.36
CA LYS A 8 -3.73 -12.65 7.62
C LYS A 8 -3.67 -11.26 8.25
N PRO A 9 -2.74 -11.04 9.19
CA PRO A 9 -2.45 -9.70 9.70
C PRO A 9 -2.07 -8.75 8.57
N ILE A 10 -2.37 -7.47 8.78
CA ILE A 10 -2.12 -6.41 7.80
C ILE A 10 -0.92 -5.57 8.23
N ILE A 11 0.07 -5.46 7.35
CA ILE A 11 1.02 -4.36 7.37
C ILE A 11 0.38 -3.17 6.67
N PHE A 12 0.34 -2.04 7.35
CA PHE A 12 -0.29 -0.83 6.88
C PHE A 12 0.68 0.33 6.76
N SER A 13 0.54 1.10 5.68
CA SER A 13 1.18 2.41 5.53
C SER A 13 0.22 3.41 4.89
N MET A 14 0.23 4.64 5.40
CA MET A 14 -0.58 5.75 4.89
C MET A 14 0.32 6.98 4.76
N ALA A 15 0.58 7.41 3.52
CA ALA A 15 1.39 8.59 3.25
C ALA A 15 1.05 9.18 1.89
N ARG A 16 1.54 10.40 1.63
CA ARG A 16 1.59 10.92 0.26
C ARG A 16 2.51 10.04 -0.58
N LEU A 17 2.21 9.94 -1.86
CA LEU A 17 3.00 9.16 -2.80
C LEU A 17 4.07 10.06 -3.43
N ASP A 18 5.16 10.26 -2.69
CA ASP A 18 6.34 11.02 -3.12
C ASP A 18 7.62 10.21 -2.88
N THR A 19 8.74 10.69 -3.44
CA THR A 19 10.03 10.01 -3.37
C THR A 19 10.59 9.93 -1.95
N VAL A 20 10.28 10.92 -1.10
CA VAL A 20 10.74 11.01 0.29
C VAL A 20 10.04 10.00 1.19
N LYS A 21 8.73 9.79 0.97
CA LYS A 21 7.93 8.80 1.71
C LYS A 21 8.23 7.36 1.32
N ASN A 22 8.83 7.14 0.14
CA ASN A 22 9.39 5.85 -0.29
C ASN A 22 8.42 4.64 -0.16
N ILE A 23 7.14 4.87 -0.43
CA ILE A 23 6.10 3.84 -0.39
C ILE A 23 6.31 2.76 -1.46
N THR A 24 6.84 3.16 -2.61
CA THR A 24 7.23 2.23 -3.68
C THR A 24 8.38 1.32 -3.22
N GLY A 25 9.36 1.85 -2.49
CA GLY A 25 10.44 1.08 -1.88
C GLY A 25 9.94 0.06 -0.86
N LEU A 26 9.01 0.45 0.04
CA LEU A 26 8.36 -0.48 0.96
C LEU A 26 7.70 -1.64 0.21
N THR A 27 6.99 -1.33 -0.88
CA THR A 27 6.33 -2.36 -1.67
C THR A 27 7.31 -3.27 -2.39
N GLU A 28 8.43 -2.73 -2.86
CA GLU A 28 9.51 -3.52 -3.44
C GLU A 28 10.12 -4.48 -2.40
N TRP A 29 10.38 -4.01 -1.17
CA TRP A 29 10.89 -4.86 -0.09
C TRP A 29 9.90 -5.97 0.28
N TYR A 30 8.61 -5.64 0.37
CA TYR A 30 7.56 -6.62 0.57
C TYR A 30 7.55 -7.65 -0.57
N GLY A 31 7.62 -7.20 -1.83
CA GLY A 31 7.60 -8.08 -2.99
C GLY A 31 8.78 -9.05 -3.08
N LYS A 32 9.97 -8.60 -2.66
CA LYS A 32 11.20 -9.42 -2.58
C LYS A 32 11.17 -10.45 -1.45
N ASN A 33 10.47 -10.17 -0.34
CA ASN A 33 10.51 -11.03 0.84
C ASN A 33 9.35 -12.05 0.86
N ARG A 34 9.58 -13.25 0.34
CA ARG A 34 8.58 -14.33 0.32
C ARG A 34 8.10 -14.76 1.71
N ARG A 35 8.98 -14.72 2.72
CA ARG A 35 8.61 -15.06 4.11
C ARG A 35 7.58 -14.07 4.64
N LEU A 36 7.82 -12.77 4.43
CA LEU A 36 6.89 -11.73 4.84
C LEU A 36 5.55 -11.85 4.12
N ARG A 37 5.57 -12.03 2.80
CA ARG A 37 4.37 -12.23 1.97
C ARG A 37 3.48 -13.40 2.40
N ASN A 38 4.11 -14.48 2.89
CA ASN A 38 3.35 -15.63 3.38
C ASN A 38 2.63 -15.33 4.69
N LEU A 39 3.21 -14.49 5.55
CA LEU A 39 2.71 -14.21 6.90
C LEU A 39 1.65 -13.09 6.92
N VAL A 40 1.80 -12.05 6.11
CA VAL A 40 1.00 -10.82 6.21
C VAL A 40 0.61 -10.26 4.85
N ASN A 41 -0.50 -9.55 4.81
CA ASN A 41 -0.90 -8.73 3.66
C ASN A 41 -0.32 -7.32 3.77
N LEU A 42 -0.11 -6.67 2.62
CA LEU A 42 0.31 -5.28 2.57
C LEU A 42 -0.86 -4.37 2.16
N VAL A 43 -1.18 -3.37 2.96
CA VAL A 43 -2.18 -2.34 2.64
C VAL A 43 -1.48 -0.98 2.62
N VAL A 44 -1.63 -0.28 1.49
CA VAL A 44 -1.01 1.03 1.27
C VAL A 44 -2.10 2.02 0.89
N VAL A 45 -2.21 3.11 1.65
CA VAL A 45 -3.08 4.25 1.33
C VAL A 45 -2.20 5.40 0.87
N ALA A 46 -2.11 5.60 -0.45
CA ALA A 46 -1.23 6.62 -1.03
C ALA A 46 -1.67 7.03 -2.44
N GLY A 47 -1.58 8.33 -2.74
CA GLY A 47 -1.76 8.90 -4.09
C GLY A 47 -3.01 8.44 -4.87
N PHE A 48 -2.89 8.42 -6.19
CA PHE A 48 -3.93 7.99 -7.13
C PHE A 48 -3.51 6.74 -7.89
N PHE A 49 -4.49 5.94 -8.34
CA PHE A 49 -4.20 4.80 -9.21
C PHE A 49 -3.80 5.20 -10.63
N ASP A 50 -4.35 6.30 -11.11
CA ASP A 50 -4.16 6.77 -12.48
C ASP A 50 -3.20 7.96 -12.46
N PRO A 51 -2.03 7.87 -13.12
CA PRO A 51 -1.10 8.98 -13.19
C PRO A 51 -1.72 10.22 -13.85
N ALA A 52 -2.72 10.09 -14.72
CA ALA A 52 -3.38 11.24 -15.36
C ALA A 52 -4.18 12.11 -14.37
N LYS A 53 -4.50 11.58 -13.18
CA LYS A 53 -5.22 12.33 -12.13
C LYS A 53 -4.30 13.19 -11.27
N SER A 54 -3.00 12.94 -11.31
CA SER A 54 -2.02 13.76 -10.61
C SER A 54 -1.50 14.89 -11.50
N LYS A 55 -1.21 16.03 -10.88
CA LYS A 55 -0.51 17.16 -11.52
C LYS A 55 0.96 17.23 -11.11
N ASP A 56 1.37 16.40 -10.14
CA ASP A 56 2.73 16.37 -9.62
C ASP A 56 3.56 15.33 -10.38
N ARG A 57 4.70 15.75 -10.93
CA ARG A 57 5.59 14.88 -11.70
C ARG A 57 6.20 13.77 -10.85
N GLU A 58 6.48 14.04 -9.57
CA GLU A 58 7.01 13.03 -8.66
C GLU A 58 5.97 11.95 -8.38
N GLU A 59 4.75 12.36 -8.02
CA GLU A 59 3.65 11.43 -7.78
C GLU A 59 3.34 10.60 -9.04
N ILE A 60 3.32 11.20 -10.23
CA ILE A 60 3.14 10.48 -11.51
C ILE A 60 4.21 9.39 -11.69
N SER A 61 5.47 9.71 -11.39
CA SER A 61 6.59 8.77 -11.48
C SER A 61 6.44 7.62 -10.49
N GLU A 62 6.09 7.94 -9.24
CA GLU A 62 5.89 6.94 -8.19
C GLU A 62 4.67 6.05 -8.46
N ILE A 63 3.58 6.59 -9.01
CA ILE A 63 2.41 5.81 -9.47
C ILE A 63 2.84 4.78 -10.53
N LYS A 64 3.62 5.19 -11.53
CA LYS A 64 4.12 4.28 -12.58
C LYS A 64 5.02 3.19 -12.00
N LYS A 65 5.93 3.56 -11.09
CA LYS A 65 6.77 2.59 -10.37
C LYS A 65 5.92 1.61 -9.56
N MET A 66 4.88 2.09 -8.90
CA MET A 66 3.99 1.27 -8.09
C MET A 66 3.32 0.18 -8.94
N HIS A 67 2.75 0.55 -10.09
CA HIS A 67 2.21 -0.43 -11.04
C HIS A 67 3.26 -1.45 -11.49
N SER A 68 4.45 -0.98 -11.87
CA SER A 68 5.55 -1.84 -12.32
C SER A 68 5.98 -2.85 -11.24
N ILE A 69 6.09 -2.43 -9.98
CA ILE A 69 6.46 -3.31 -8.86
C ILE A 69 5.36 -4.36 -8.60
N ILE A 70 4.09 -3.95 -8.61
CA ILE A 70 2.96 -4.86 -8.40
C ILE A 70 2.94 -5.95 -9.47
N GLU A 71 3.17 -5.58 -10.73
CA GLU A 71 3.24 -6.52 -11.85
C GLU A 71 4.48 -7.42 -11.75
N LYS A 72 5.66 -6.82 -11.57
CA LYS A 72 6.96 -7.52 -11.49
C LYS A 72 6.98 -8.60 -10.40
N TYR A 73 6.44 -8.32 -9.22
CA TYR A 73 6.43 -9.27 -8.09
C TYR A 73 5.12 -10.06 -7.95
N GLN A 74 4.19 -9.90 -8.91
CA GLN A 74 2.87 -10.54 -8.91
C GLN A 74 2.15 -10.41 -7.57
N LEU A 75 2.01 -9.17 -7.09
CA LEU A 75 1.49 -8.88 -5.75
C LEU A 75 -0.05 -8.89 -5.66
N LYS A 76 -0.75 -9.09 -6.77
CA LYS A 76 -2.22 -9.20 -6.79
C LYS A 76 -2.66 -10.31 -5.82
N GLY A 77 -3.64 -10.01 -4.97
CA GLY A 77 -4.12 -10.91 -3.91
C GLY A 77 -3.40 -10.75 -2.56
N GLN A 78 -2.21 -10.15 -2.53
CA GLN A 78 -1.41 -9.96 -1.31
C GLN A 78 -1.24 -8.47 -0.95
N ILE A 79 -1.35 -7.58 -1.94
CA ILE A 79 -1.35 -6.14 -1.75
C ILE A 79 -2.72 -5.50 -2.02
N ARG A 80 -3.08 -4.55 -1.17
CA ARG A 80 -4.19 -3.62 -1.39
C ARG A 80 -3.67 -2.19 -1.43
N TRP A 81 -3.58 -1.65 -2.63
CA TRP A 81 -3.41 -0.21 -2.81
C TRP A 81 -4.78 0.48 -2.78
N ILE A 82 -4.89 1.51 -1.95
CA ILE A 82 -6.06 2.35 -1.74
C ILE A 82 -5.65 3.80 -2.07
N ALA A 83 -6.48 4.50 -2.85
CA ALA A 83 -6.23 5.91 -3.14
C ALA A 83 -6.34 6.75 -1.86
N ALA A 84 -5.57 7.83 -1.79
CA ALA A 84 -5.54 8.71 -0.62
C ALA A 84 -6.94 9.17 -0.20
N GLN A 85 -7.19 9.24 1.11
CA GLN A 85 -8.49 9.56 1.69
C GLN A 85 -8.41 10.79 2.57
N ASN A 86 -9.34 11.73 2.38
CA ASN A 86 -9.39 12.99 3.12
C ASN A 86 -10.32 12.94 4.35
N ASP A 87 -11.06 11.84 4.54
CA ASP A 87 -11.98 11.67 5.67
C ASP A 87 -11.22 11.19 6.92
N ARG A 88 -11.07 12.10 7.89
CA ARG A 88 -10.35 11.86 9.14
C ARG A 88 -11.05 10.85 10.05
N TYR A 89 -12.39 10.82 10.07
CA TYR A 89 -13.13 9.87 10.91
C TYR A 89 -12.94 8.46 10.40
N ARG A 90 -13.02 8.29 9.08
CA ARG A 90 -12.80 7.01 8.42
C ARG A 90 -11.36 6.53 8.56
N ASN A 91 -10.39 7.44 8.50
CA ASN A 91 -8.99 7.10 8.74
C ASN A 91 -8.76 6.60 10.18
N GLY A 92 -9.44 7.19 11.17
CA GLY A 92 -9.38 6.71 12.56
C GLY A 92 -9.90 5.27 12.71
N GLU A 93 -11.04 4.95 12.08
CA GLU A 93 -11.53 3.56 12.05
C GLU A 93 -10.58 2.63 11.30
N LEU A 94 -9.97 3.08 10.21
CA LEU A 94 -9.02 2.26 9.46
C LEU A 94 -7.87 1.78 10.35
N TYR A 95 -7.26 2.67 11.15
CA TYR A 95 -6.22 2.29 12.11
C TYR A 95 -6.71 1.28 13.15
N ARG A 96 -7.92 1.43 13.68
CA ARG A 96 -8.52 0.47 14.62
C ARG A 96 -8.71 -0.91 13.97
N CYS A 97 -9.28 -0.96 12.77
CA CYS A 97 -9.46 -2.21 12.04
C CYS A 97 -8.13 -2.94 11.78
N ILE A 98 -7.05 -2.21 11.50
CA ILE A 98 -5.72 -2.81 11.32
C ILE A 98 -5.21 -3.40 12.63
N ALA A 99 -5.39 -2.70 13.75
CA ALA A 99 -5.02 -3.20 15.06
C ALA A 99 -5.79 -4.50 15.42
N ASP A 100 -7.07 -4.59 15.04
CA ASP A 100 -7.89 -5.79 15.23
C ASP A 100 -7.32 -7.00 14.48
N THR A 101 -6.71 -6.78 13.30
CA THR A 101 -6.00 -7.85 12.56
C THR A 101 -4.68 -8.29 13.19
N LYS A 102 -4.29 -7.74 14.35
CA LYS A 102 -2.95 -7.89 14.95
C LYS A 102 -1.85 -7.44 13.98
N GLY A 103 -2.18 -6.44 13.16
CA GLY A 103 -1.30 -5.88 12.14
C GLY A 103 -0.20 -4.97 12.70
N ALA A 104 0.52 -4.32 11.81
CA ALA A 104 1.55 -3.35 12.15
C ALA A 104 1.50 -2.12 11.23
N PHE A 105 1.91 -0.97 11.76
CA PHE A 105 2.08 0.24 10.98
C PHE A 105 3.55 0.43 10.60
N ILE A 106 3.83 0.80 9.34
CA ILE A 106 5.18 1.09 8.84
C ILE A 106 5.17 2.46 8.16
N GLN A 107 6.21 3.25 8.44
CA GLN A 107 6.41 4.61 7.94
C GLN A 107 7.82 4.80 7.39
#